data_AF-A0A6I9NNR9-F1
#
_entry.id   AF-A0A6I9NNR9-F1
#
_cell.length_a   1.000
_cell.length_b   1.000
_cell.length_c   1.000
_cell.angle_alpha   90.00
_cell.angle_beta   90.00
_cell.angle_gamma   90.00
#
_symmetry.space_group_name_H-M   'P 1'
#
loop_
_entity.id
_entity.type
_entity.pdbx_description
1 polymer ?
#
loop_
_entity_poly.entity_id
_entity_poly.type
_entity_poly.pdbx_seq_one_letter_code
_entity_poly.pdbx_strand_id
1 'polypeptide(L)'
;IHIFCSTDHQKLEREARICRLLKHPNIVRLHDSISEEGFHYLVFDLVTGGELFEDIVAREYYSEADASHCIQQILEAVLHCHQTGVVHRDLKVSELTMKTNQSILSCSLTLQHLVFFRPC
;
A
#
# COMPACT_ATOMS: atom_id res chain seq x y z
N ILE A 1 -4.78 -6.87 10.77
CA ILE A 1 -6.20 -6.86 10.32
C ILE A 1 -6.66 -5.42 10.42
N HIS A 2 -7.06 -4.81 9.31
CA HIS A 2 -7.66 -3.46 9.34
C HIS A 2 -9.18 -3.59 9.34
N ILE A 3 -9.84 -2.84 10.22
CA ILE A 3 -11.29 -2.82 10.40
C ILE A 3 -11.81 -1.52 9.80
N PHE A 4 -12.73 -1.63 8.83
CA PHE A 4 -13.38 -0.48 8.20
C PHE A 4 -14.87 -0.49 8.52
N CYS A 5 -15.37 0.65 9.01
CA CYS A 5 -16.80 0.94 9.17
C CYS A 5 -17.17 1.98 8.11
N SER A 6 -17.83 1.57 7.02
CA SER A 6 -18.19 2.49 5.94
C SER A 6 -19.64 2.30 5.52
N THR A 7 -20.33 3.42 5.28
CA THR A 7 -21.70 3.49 4.77
C THR A 7 -21.84 3.05 3.29
N ASP A 8 -20.72 2.81 2.58
CA ASP A 8 -20.66 2.51 1.14
C ASP A 8 -19.95 1.17 0.86
N HIS A 9 -20.61 0.06 1.21
CA HIS A 9 -20.16 -1.33 0.99
C HIS A 9 -19.62 -1.59 -0.43
N GLN A 10 -20.26 -1.00 -1.44
CA GLN A 10 -19.92 -1.20 -2.86
C GLN A 10 -18.54 -0.61 -3.24
N LYS A 11 -18.13 0.50 -2.61
CA LYS A 11 -16.81 1.09 -2.88
C LYS A 11 -15.71 0.21 -2.31
N LEU A 12 -15.91 -0.27 -1.09
CA LEU A 12 -14.95 -1.09 -0.39
C LEU A 12 -14.68 -2.43 -1.07
N GLU A 13 -15.73 -3.12 -1.54
CA GLU A 13 -15.56 -4.36 -2.31
C GLU A 13 -14.82 -4.13 -3.63
N ARG A 14 -15.11 -3.02 -4.33
CA ARG A 14 -14.43 -2.67 -5.58
C ARG A 14 -12.94 -2.48 -5.34
N GLU A 15 -12.58 -1.80 -4.26
CA GLU A 15 -11.19 -1.52 -3.92
C GLU A 15 -10.47 -2.79 -3.45
N ALA A 16 -11.09 -3.60 -2.59
CA ALA A 16 -10.55 -4.91 -2.19
C ALA A 16 -10.26 -5.81 -3.41
N ARG A 17 -11.13 -5.76 -4.43
CA ARG A 17 -10.90 -6.48 -5.68
C ARG A 17 -9.68 -5.95 -6.44
N ILE A 18 -9.44 -4.64 -6.45
CA ILE A 18 -8.24 -4.04 -7.05
C ILE A 18 -6.99 -4.50 -6.28
N CYS A 19 -7.00 -4.43 -4.95
CA CYS A 19 -5.88 -4.85 -4.11
C CYS A 19 -5.47 -6.30 -4.37
N ARG A 20 -6.44 -7.20 -4.58
CA ARG A 20 -6.18 -8.62 -4.91
C ARG A 20 -5.44 -8.81 -6.25
N LEU A 21 -5.54 -7.85 -7.18
CA LEU A 21 -4.84 -7.88 -8.47
C LEU A 21 -3.39 -7.38 -8.36
N LEU A 22 -3.09 -6.55 -7.36
CA LEU A 22 -1.75 -6.01 -7.14
C LEU A 22 -0.88 -7.09 -6.47
N LYS A 23 0.00 -7.71 -7.25
CA LYS A 23 0.96 -8.72 -6.80
C LYS A 23 2.37 -8.27 -7.15
N HIS A 24 3.03 -7.61 -6.20
CA HIS A 24 4.38 -7.08 -6.36
C HIS A 24 5.12 -7.20 -5.01
N PRO A 25 6.43 -7.52 -4.99
CA PRO A 25 7.20 -7.68 -3.74
C PRO A 25 7.19 -6.43 -2.86
N ASN A 26 7.12 -5.23 -3.45
CA ASN A 26 7.08 -3.96 -2.71
C ASN A 26 5.66 -3.41 -2.50
N ILE A 27 4.60 -4.21 -2.71
CA ILE A 27 3.21 -3.86 -2.38
C ILE A 27 2.70 -4.84 -1.33
N VAL A 28 2.14 -4.32 -0.24
CA VAL A 28 1.47 -5.15 0.77
C VAL A 28 0.29 -5.88 0.14
N ARG A 29 0.34 -7.21 0.15
CA ARG A 29 -0.69 -8.04 -0.48
C ARG A 29 -1.93 -8.13 0.41
N LEU A 30 -3.10 -7.97 -0.20
CA LEU A 30 -4.37 -8.38 0.41
C LEU A 30 -4.54 -9.89 0.25
N HIS A 31 -4.55 -10.62 1.35
CA HIS A 31 -4.80 -12.07 1.40
C HIS A 31 -6.29 -12.36 1.36
N ASP A 32 -7.07 -11.69 2.22
CA ASP A 32 -8.49 -11.94 2.33
C ASP A 32 -9.31 -10.72 2.75
N SER A 33 -10.62 -10.77 2.48
CA SER A 33 -11.61 -9.76 2.85
C SER A 33 -12.85 -10.44 3.41
N ILE A 34 -13.20 -10.14 4.66
CA ILE A 34 -14.35 -10.72 5.36
C ILE A 34 -15.35 -9.60 5.63
N SER A 35 -16.64 -9.88 5.44
CA SER A 35 -17.73 -8.94 5.68
C SER A 35 -18.72 -9.58 6.65
N GLU A 36 -18.88 -9.02 7.84
CA GLU A 36 -19.74 -9.57 8.90
C GLU A 36 -20.32 -8.44 9.76
N GLU A 37 -21.63 -8.53 10.10
CA GLU A 37 -22.32 -7.61 11.02
C GLU A 37 -22.16 -6.10 10.69
N GLY A 38 -21.99 -5.75 9.42
CA GLY A 38 -21.78 -4.36 8.98
C GLY A 38 -20.32 -3.88 9.07
N PHE A 39 -19.40 -4.77 9.47
CA PHE A 39 -17.96 -4.54 9.46
C PHE A 39 -17.29 -5.24 8.30
N HIS A 40 -16.18 -4.65 7.88
CA HIS A 40 -15.31 -5.24 6.88
C HIS A 40 -13.89 -5.37 7.42
N TYR A 41 -13.37 -6.59 7.29
CA TYR A 41 -12.05 -6.97 7.73
C TYR A 41 -11.19 -7.24 6.50
N LEU A 42 -10.07 -6.52 6.40
CA LEU A 42 -9.07 -6.76 5.37
C LEU A 42 -7.81 -7.38 6.00
N VAL A 43 -7.42 -8.53 5.47
CA VAL A 43 -6.28 -9.33 5.93
C VAL A 43 -5.13 -9.11 4.97
N PHE A 44 -4.12 -8.36 5.41
CA PHE A 44 -2.95 -8.00 4.63
C PHE A 44 -1.69 -8.72 5.10
N ASP A 45 -0.61 -8.65 4.32
CA ASP A 45 0.74 -9.01 4.80
C ASP A 45 1.06 -8.31 6.11
N LEU A 46 1.65 -9.05 7.04
CA LEU A 46 2.19 -8.47 8.25
C LEU A 46 3.47 -7.70 7.92
N VAL A 47 3.48 -6.42 8.25
CA VAL A 47 4.64 -5.54 8.12
C VAL A 47 5.13 -5.19 9.52
N THR A 48 6.38 -5.55 9.84
CA THR A 48 6.94 -5.44 11.19
C THR A 48 8.15 -4.51 11.29
N GLY A 49 8.59 -3.90 10.19
CA GLY A 49 9.77 -3.04 10.16
C GLY A 49 9.49 -1.58 10.49
N GLY A 50 8.26 -1.23 10.90
CA GLY A 50 7.89 0.13 11.27
C GLY A 50 7.68 1.08 10.09
N GLU A 51 7.56 2.36 10.39
CA GLU A 51 7.41 3.41 9.39
C GLU A 51 8.77 3.82 8.82
N LEU A 52 8.85 3.96 7.49
CA LEU A 52 10.10 4.37 6.83
C LEU A 52 10.57 5.75 7.33
N PHE A 53 9.62 6.66 7.57
CA PHE A 53 9.94 8.00 8.05
C PHE A 53 10.60 7.99 9.43
N GLU A 54 10.09 7.16 10.35
CA GLU A 54 10.68 7.01 11.69
C GLU A 54 12.09 6.42 11.62
N ASP A 55 12.34 5.43 10.75
CA ASP A 55 13.67 4.86 10.55
C ASP A 55 14.65 5.90 9.96
N ILE A 56 14.23 6.71 8.99
CA ILE A 56 15.05 7.79 8.43
C ILE A 56 15.40 8.82 9.52
N VAL A 57 14.44 9.22 10.35
CA VAL A 57 14.65 10.21 11.41
C VAL A 57 15.51 9.66 12.55
N ALA A 58 15.38 8.37 12.87
CA ALA A 58 16.16 7.71 13.91
C ALA A 58 17.63 7.49 13.52
N ARG A 59 17.93 7.43 12.22
CA ARG A 59 19.30 7.29 11.71
C ARG A 59 20.03 8.62 11.72
N GLU A 60 21.21 8.65 12.33
CA GLU A 60 22.09 9.82 12.33
C GLU A 60 22.64 10.15 10.93
N TYR A 61 22.70 9.15 10.04
CA TYR A 61 23.11 9.30 8.65
C TYR A 61 22.28 8.39 7.74
N TYR A 62 21.68 8.96 6.70
CA TYR A 62 20.96 8.25 5.65
C TYR A 62 21.61 8.59 4.30
N SER A 63 22.25 7.62 3.66
CA SER A 63 23.05 7.90 2.47
C SER A 63 22.17 8.09 1.23
N GLU A 64 22.69 8.78 0.21
CA GLU A 64 22.02 8.90 -1.09
C GLU A 64 21.81 7.52 -1.74
N ALA A 65 22.71 6.57 -1.49
CA ALA A 65 22.58 5.20 -1.98
C ALA A 65 21.37 4.48 -1.36
N ASP A 66 21.16 4.63 -0.04
CA ASP A 66 19.99 4.07 0.66
C ASP A 66 18.68 4.72 0.18
N ALA A 67 18.70 6.05 -0.01
CA ALA A 67 17.58 6.79 -0.57
C ALA A 67 17.25 6.34 -1.99
N SER A 68 18.25 6.18 -2.85
CA SER A 68 18.09 5.70 -4.23
C SER A 68 17.46 4.30 -4.26
N HIS A 69 17.96 3.38 -3.42
CA HIS A 69 17.42 2.03 -3.34
C HIS A 69 15.96 2.01 -2.88
N CYS A 70 15.62 2.82 -1.88
CA CYS A 70 14.25 2.96 -1.41
C CYS A 70 13.33 3.54 -2.49
N ILE A 71 13.74 4.61 -3.18
CA ILE A 71 12.95 5.25 -4.24
C ILE A 71 12.73 4.28 -5.40
N GLN A 72 13.75 3.51 -5.79
CA GLN A 72 13.63 2.50 -6.83
C GLN A 72 12.49 1.51 -6.52
N GLN A 73 12.45 0.96 -5.30
CA GLN A 73 11.42 0.01 -4.87
C GLN A 73 10.01 0.62 -4.92
N ILE A 74 9.87 1.88 -4.50
CA ILE A 74 8.61 2.63 -4.56
C ILE A 74 8.16 2.78 -6.03
N LEU A 75 9.07 3.19 -6.91
CA LEU A 75 8.77 3.39 -8.32
C LEU A 75 8.42 2.08 -9.05
N GLU A 76 9.08 0.97 -8.72
CA GLU A 76 8.77 -0.35 -9.26
C GLU A 76 7.33 -0.79 -8.89
N ALA A 77 6.93 -0.60 -7.65
CA ALA A 77 5.57 -0.87 -7.22
C ALA A 77 4.53 0.07 -7.86
N VAL A 78 4.82 1.37 -7.97
CA VAL A 78 3.93 2.33 -8.66
C VAL A 78 3.79 1.98 -10.14
N LEU A 79 4.89 1.58 -10.79
CA LEU A 79 4.88 1.11 -12.17
C LEU A 79 3.98 -0.13 -12.32
N HIS A 80 4.09 -1.09 -11.41
CA HIS A 80 3.21 -2.26 -11.38
C HIS A 80 1.73 -1.87 -11.26
N CYS A 81 1.39 -0.94 -10.37
CA CYS A 81 0.03 -0.39 -10.28
C CYS A 81 -0.44 0.18 -11.63
N HIS A 82 0.38 1.03 -12.26
CA HIS A 82 0.05 1.64 -13.54
C HIS A 82 -0.13 0.61 -14.66
N GLN A 83 0.70 -0.44 -14.70
CA GLN A 83 0.57 -1.55 -15.65
C GLN A 83 -0.75 -2.33 -15.47
N THR A 84 -1.26 -2.39 -14.24
CA THR A 84 -2.57 -2.98 -13.94
C THR A 84 -3.76 -2.02 -14.13
N GLY A 85 -3.51 -0.81 -14.64
CA GLY A 85 -4.54 0.21 -14.87
C GLY A 85 -5.03 0.89 -13.58
N VAL A 86 -4.20 0.87 -12.53
CA VAL A 86 -4.53 1.38 -11.20
C VAL A 86 -3.63 2.57 -10.89
N VAL A 87 -4.21 3.69 -10.44
CA VAL A 87 -3.43 4.84 -9.96
C VAL A 87 -3.70 5.06 -8.49
N HIS A 88 -2.64 5.18 -7.69
CA HIS A 88 -2.70 5.35 -6.24
C HIS A 88 -3.29 6.72 -5.82
N ARG A 89 -2.97 7.78 -6.57
CA ARG A 89 -3.43 9.19 -6.39
C ARG A 89 -3.07 9.89 -5.07
N ASP A 90 -2.65 9.18 -4.04
CA ASP A 90 -2.19 9.78 -2.78
C ASP A 90 -0.88 9.13 -2.31
N LEU A 91 0.17 9.19 -3.13
CA LEU A 91 1.47 8.63 -2.77
C LEU A 91 2.17 9.59 -1.80
N LYS A 92 2.11 9.31 -0.50
CA LYS A 92 2.84 10.05 0.54
C LYS A 92 3.90 9.18 1.20
N VAL A 93 5.06 9.77 1.46
CA VAL A 93 6.19 9.09 2.12
C VAL A 93 5.82 8.58 3.53
N SER A 94 4.91 9.28 4.22
CA SER A 94 4.38 8.89 5.53
C SER A 94 3.53 7.60 5.51
N GLU A 95 3.11 7.12 4.33
CA GLU A 95 2.31 5.88 4.21
C GLU A 95 3.20 4.66 3.88
N LEU A 96 4.52 4.85 3.80
CA LEU A 96 5.49 3.80 3.51
C LEU A 96 5.91 3.11 4.81
N THR A 97 5.89 1.77 4.78
CA THR A 97 6.29 0.94 5.91
C THR A 97 7.36 -0.04 5.47
N MET A 98 8.19 -0.48 6.41
CA MET A 98 9.28 -1.39 6.08
C MET A 98 8.91 -2.83 6.43
N LYS A 99 9.22 -3.78 5.54
CA LYS A 99 9.55 -5.14 5.99
C LYS A 99 10.99 -5.12 6.47
N THR A 100 11.37 -6.05 7.34
CA THR A 100 12.73 -6.22 7.87
C THR A 100 13.81 -5.91 6.81
N ASN A 101 14.37 -4.69 6.86
CA ASN A 101 15.38 -4.11 5.96
C ASN A 101 14.98 -3.87 4.47
N GLN A 102 13.70 -3.70 4.13
CA GLN A 102 13.23 -3.34 2.79
C GLN A 102 12.03 -2.39 2.81
N SER A 103 12.01 -1.41 1.90
CA SER A 103 10.92 -0.45 1.78
C SER A 103 9.72 -1.09 1.07
N ILE A 104 8.55 -0.96 1.69
CA ILE A 104 7.30 -1.48 1.16
C ILE A 104 6.28 -0.34 1.08
N LEU A 105 5.56 -0.30 -0.03
CA LEU A 105 4.30 0.42 -0.07
C LEU A 105 3.29 -0.37 0.73
N SER A 106 3.06 0.08 1.97
CA SER A 106 1.78 -0.21 2.57
C SER A 106 0.76 0.42 1.67
N CYS A 107 -0.02 -0.41 0.99
CA CYS A 107 -1.39 -0.05 0.68
C CYS A 107 -2.15 -0.01 2.02
N SER A 108 -1.74 0.87 2.94
CA SER A 108 -2.62 1.43 3.96
C SER A 108 -3.55 2.33 3.18
N LEU A 109 -4.41 1.71 2.38
CA LEU A 109 -5.36 2.39 1.56
C LEU A 109 -6.25 3.12 2.55
N THR A 110 -6.06 4.42 2.64
CA THR A 110 -7.18 5.32 2.69
C THR A 110 -8.02 4.95 1.46
N LEU A 111 -8.96 4.02 1.67
CA LEU A 111 -9.83 3.37 0.67
C LEU A 111 -10.85 4.37 0.08
N GLN A 112 -10.35 5.51 -0.36
CA GLN A 112 -11.13 6.64 -0.85
C GLN A 112 -10.61 7.13 -2.20
N HIS A 113 -9.38 6.79 -2.61
CA HIS A 113 -8.71 7.47 -3.74
C HIS A 113 -8.17 6.56 -4.85
N LEU A 114 -8.37 5.23 -4.79
CA LEU A 114 -8.01 4.32 -5.89
C LEU A 114 -8.95 4.52 -7.09
N VAL A 115 -8.42 5.03 -8.21
CA VAL A 115 -9.20 5.20 -9.45
C VAL A 115 -8.58 4.38 -10.56
N PHE A 116 -9.43 3.65 -11.29
CA PHE A 116 -9.03 3.00 -12.54
C PHE A 116 -8.59 4.06 -13.56
N PHE A 117 -7.36 3.92 -14.04
CA PHE A 117 -6.90 4.66 -15.19
C PHE A 117 -7.45 3.98 -16.45
N ARG A 118 -8.27 4.69 -17.22
CA ARG A 118 -8.48 4.32 -18.61
C ARG A 118 -7.40 5.04 -19.42
N PRO A 119 -6.41 4.33 -19.99
CA PRO A 119 -5.57 4.94 -21.00
C PRO A 119 -6.47 5.31 -22.19
N CYS A 120 -6.32 6.53 -22.71
CA CYS A 120 -6.83 6.90 -24.02
C CYS A 120 -6.11 6.12 -25.12
#